data_AF-A0A2N4Y472-F1
#
_entry.id   AF-A0A2N4Y472-F1
#
_cell.length_a   1.000
_cell.length_b   1.000
_cell.length_c   1.000
_cell.angle_alpha   90.00
_cell.angle_beta   90.00
_cell.angle_gamma   90.00
#
_symmetry.space_group_name_H-M   'P 1'
#
loop_
_entity.id
_entity.type
_entity.pdbx_description
1 polymer ?
#
loop_
_entity_poly.entity_id
_entity_poly.type
_entity_poly.pdbx_seq_one_letter_code
_entity_poly.pdbx_strand_id
1 'polypeptide(L)'
;MSMSVGNDGPKNQWGRKWLLRGARFSLLVGLLAGGKQAWDDFSDYQEDVRRTVTSQLGYECAARLADDILTPNQNDFGNINVRKFGCATDDFYVSMKEIRDVRSGAMRFVPFKKAFYPISVLIASILGVVATLLLAAVAVVSLKALHWAWGR
;
A
#
# COMPACT_ATOMS: atom_id res chain seq x y z
N MET A 1 -41.03 -12.09 -50.31
CA MET A 1 -40.26 -11.31 -49.31
C MET A 1 -38.92 -12.00 -49.13
N SER A 2 -37.87 -11.50 -49.79
CA SER A 2 -36.52 -12.03 -49.67
C SER A 2 -35.78 -11.20 -48.63
N MET A 3 -35.36 -11.83 -47.54
CA MET A 3 -34.51 -11.22 -46.52
C MET A 3 -33.09 -11.13 -47.08
N SER A 4 -32.63 -9.90 -47.27
CA SER A 4 -31.24 -9.58 -47.55
C SER A 4 -30.38 -9.98 -46.35
N VAL A 5 -29.64 -11.09 -46.49
CA VAL A 5 -28.59 -11.49 -45.54
C VAL A 5 -27.41 -10.57 -45.78
N GLY A 6 -27.27 -9.58 -44.89
CA GLY A 6 -26.16 -8.63 -44.87
C GLY A 6 -24.82 -9.36 -44.80
N ASN A 7 -24.02 -9.16 -45.83
CA ASN A 7 -22.69 -9.72 -46.01
C ASN A 7 -21.69 -8.91 -45.16
N ASP A 8 -21.58 -9.21 -43.87
CA ASP A 8 -20.54 -8.66 -42.99
C ASP A 8 -19.18 -9.26 -43.36
N GLY A 9 -18.48 -8.60 -44.28
CA GLY A 9 -17.18 -9.05 -44.79
C GLY A 9 -16.10 -9.24 -43.71
N PRO A 10 -15.04 -10.01 -44.01
CA PRO A 10 -14.02 -10.48 -43.05
C PRO A 10 -13.20 -9.36 -42.36
N LYS A 11 -13.28 -8.10 -42.83
CA LYS A 11 -12.52 -6.97 -42.28
C LYS A 11 -13.00 -6.53 -40.88
N ASN A 12 -14.28 -6.66 -40.56
CA ASN A 12 -14.81 -6.26 -39.24
C ASN A 12 -14.56 -7.30 -38.13
N GLN A 13 -14.31 -8.57 -38.49
CA GLN A 13 -14.00 -9.60 -37.50
C GLN A 13 -12.60 -9.46 -36.90
N TRP A 14 -11.63 -8.98 -37.69
CA TRP A 14 -10.23 -8.87 -37.23
C TRP A 14 -10.09 -7.75 -36.18
N GLY A 15 -10.67 -6.57 -36.43
CA GLY A 15 -10.68 -5.45 -35.48
C GLY A 15 -11.38 -5.80 -34.16
N ARG A 16 -12.52 -6.50 -34.22
CA ARG A 16 -13.25 -6.95 -33.03
C ARG A 16 -12.43 -7.92 -32.17
N LYS A 17 -11.68 -8.84 -32.77
CA LYS A 17 -10.79 -9.78 -32.05
C LYS A 17 -9.65 -9.05 -31.33
N TRP A 18 -9.04 -8.05 -31.97
CA TRP A 18 -7.97 -7.26 -31.36
C TRP A 18 -8.48 -6.34 -30.24
N LEU A 19 -9.65 -5.73 -30.40
CA LEU A 19 -10.30 -4.96 -29.34
C LEU A 19 -10.62 -5.84 -28.11
N LEU A 20 -11.15 -7.04 -28.33
CA LEU A 20 -11.40 -8.00 -27.25
C LEU A 20 -10.11 -8.44 -26.53
N ARG A 21 -9.01 -8.64 -27.26
CA ARG A 21 -7.70 -8.94 -26.67
C ARG A 21 -7.16 -7.77 -25.84
N GLY A 22 -7.29 -6.55 -26.35
CA GLY A 22 -6.91 -5.33 -25.63
C GLY A 22 -7.71 -5.14 -24.34
N ALA A 23 -9.04 -5.31 -24.40
CA ALA A 23 -9.91 -5.22 -23.23
C ALA A 23 -9.54 -6.27 -22.16
N ARG A 24 -9.28 -7.52 -22.58
CA ARG A 24 -8.82 -8.57 -21.66
C ARG A 24 -7.47 -8.23 -21.02
N PHE A 25 -6.54 -7.70 -21.80
CA PHE A 25 -5.23 -7.29 -21.29
C PHE A 25 -5.35 -6.16 -20.27
N SER A 26 -6.14 -5.12 -20.54
CA SER A 26 -6.38 -4.02 -19.60
C SER A 26 -7.00 -4.50 -18.29
N LEU A 27 -7.95 -5.44 -18.34
CA LEU A 27 -8.52 -6.05 -17.13
C LEU A 27 -7.46 -6.82 -16.32
N LEU A 28 -6.60 -7.59 -16.98
CA LEU A 28 -5.51 -8.29 -16.31
C LEU A 28 -4.54 -7.31 -15.63
N VAL A 29 -4.18 -6.21 -16.31
CA VAL A 29 -3.32 -5.19 -15.72
C VAL A 29 -4.00 -4.50 -14.53
N GLY A 30 -5.31 -4.24 -14.61
CA GLY A 30 -6.09 -3.76 -13.48
C GLY A 30 -6.02 -4.71 -12.27
N LEU A 31 -6.26 -6.00 -12.49
CA LEU A 31 -6.16 -7.00 -11.42
C LEU A 31 -4.76 -7.08 -10.82
N LEU A 32 -3.70 -7.02 -11.64
CA LEU A 32 -2.32 -6.99 -11.17
C LEU A 32 -2.00 -5.72 -10.37
N ALA A 33 -2.53 -4.56 -10.78
CA ALA A 33 -2.36 -3.30 -10.06
C ALA A 33 -3.05 -3.36 -8.68
N GLY A 34 -4.26 -3.90 -8.61
CA GLY A 34 -4.95 -4.14 -7.34
C GLY A 34 -4.21 -5.14 -6.45
N GLY A 35 -3.74 -6.25 -7.03
CA GLY A 35 -2.94 -7.26 -6.31
C GLY A 35 -1.64 -6.67 -5.75
N LYS A 36 -0.96 -5.82 -6.51
CA LYS A 36 0.21 -5.08 -6.04
C LYS A 36 -0.15 -4.16 -4.87
N GLN A 37 -1.22 -3.36 -4.99
CA GLN A 37 -1.64 -2.47 -3.90
C GLN A 37 -1.97 -3.26 -2.61
N ALA A 38 -2.64 -4.41 -2.74
CA ALA A 38 -2.95 -5.27 -1.60
C ALA A 38 -1.67 -5.82 -0.94
N TRP A 39 -0.65 -6.15 -1.74
CA TRP A 39 0.64 -6.60 -1.24
C TRP A 39 1.39 -5.48 -0.52
N ASP A 40 1.40 -4.27 -1.09
CA ASP A 40 2.04 -3.10 -0.49
C ASP A 40 1.36 -2.75 0.85
N ASP A 41 0.02 -2.73 0.90
CA ASP A 41 -0.76 -2.52 2.15
C ASP A 41 -0.39 -3.57 3.22
N PHE A 42 -0.24 -4.83 2.83
CA PHE A 42 0.11 -5.92 3.75
C PHE A 42 1.56 -5.81 4.25
N SER A 43 2.50 -5.47 3.38
CA SER A 43 3.91 -5.26 3.75
C SER A 43 4.05 -4.11 4.75
N ASP A 44 3.38 -3.00 4.47
CA ASP A 44 3.32 -1.84 5.35
C ASP A 44 2.73 -2.17 6.72
N TYR A 45 1.69 -3.01 6.75
CA TYR A 45 1.11 -3.51 7.98
C TYR A 45 2.08 -4.38 8.77
N GLN A 46 2.82 -5.29 8.14
CA GLN A 46 3.83 -6.12 8.81
C GLN A 46 4.93 -5.26 9.45
N GLU A 47 5.37 -4.21 8.77
CA GLU A 47 6.34 -3.28 9.32
C GLU A 47 5.78 -2.53 10.54
N ASP A 48 4.54 -2.06 10.46
CA ASP A 48 3.87 -1.37 11.55
C ASP A 48 3.62 -2.28 12.76
N VAL A 49 3.25 -3.55 12.53
CA VAL A 49 3.15 -4.57 13.57
C VAL A 49 4.50 -4.78 14.24
N ARG A 50 5.58 -4.93 13.46
CA ARG A 50 6.93 -5.12 14.01
C ARG A 50 7.34 -3.93 14.88
N ARG A 51 7.10 -2.70 14.41
CA ARG A 51 7.37 -1.47 15.18
C ARG A 51 6.54 -1.45 16.47
N THR A 52 5.24 -1.72 16.38
CA THR A 52 4.31 -1.77 17.51
C THR A 52 4.77 -2.77 18.58
N VAL A 53 5.13 -3.99 18.17
CA VAL A 53 5.63 -5.03 19.07
C VAL A 53 6.96 -4.63 19.71
N THR A 54 7.87 -4.04 18.93
CA THR A 54 9.17 -3.59 19.45
C THR A 54 8.99 -2.49 20.50
N SER A 55 8.12 -1.50 20.22
CA SER A 55 7.78 -0.46 21.17
C SER A 55 7.10 -1.03 22.41
N GLN A 56 6.14 -1.95 22.25
CA GLN A 56 5.47 -2.62 23.36
C GLN A 56 6.48 -3.31 24.28
N LEU A 57 7.40 -4.10 23.74
CA LEU A 57 8.45 -4.77 24.51
C LEU A 57 9.34 -3.77 25.26
N GLY A 58 9.69 -2.64 24.61
CA GLY A 58 10.44 -1.57 25.24
C GLY A 58 9.71 -0.94 26.42
N TYR A 59 8.42 -0.65 26.26
CA TYR A 59 7.55 -0.13 27.31
C TYR A 59 7.36 -1.14 28.46
N GLU A 60 7.12 -2.41 28.15
CA GLU A 60 6.96 -3.46 29.16
C GLU A 60 8.26 -3.70 29.94
N CYS A 61 9.42 -3.64 29.29
CA CYS A 61 10.72 -3.70 29.95
C CYS A 61 10.90 -2.51 30.90
N ALA A 62 10.63 -1.29 30.43
CA ALA A 62 10.71 -0.09 31.26
C ALA A 62 9.74 -0.14 32.44
N ALA A 63 8.54 -0.68 32.25
CA ALA A 63 7.53 -0.87 33.28
C ALA A 63 7.95 -1.84 34.40
N ARG A 64 8.90 -2.75 34.14
CA ARG A 64 9.45 -3.66 35.16
C ARG A 64 10.54 -3.01 36.02
N LEU A 65 11.12 -1.89 35.58
CA LEU A 65 12.11 -1.15 36.36
C LEU A 65 11.42 -0.39 37.49
N ALA A 66 12.09 -0.24 38.63
CA ALA A 66 11.56 0.50 39.77
C ALA A 66 11.72 2.02 39.57
N ASP A 67 10.85 2.80 40.23
CA ASP A 67 10.75 4.26 40.02
C ASP A 67 12.00 5.01 40.53
N ASP A 68 12.68 4.46 41.53
CA ASP A 68 13.96 4.95 42.07
C ASP A 68 15.10 4.89 41.05
N ILE A 69 15.07 3.94 40.11
CA ILE A 69 16.05 3.84 39.01
C ILE A 69 15.69 4.80 37.87
N LEU A 70 14.39 4.93 37.59
CA LEU A 70 13.87 5.67 36.44
C LEU A 70 13.89 7.19 36.65
N THR A 71 13.47 7.64 37.82
CA THR A 71 13.28 9.07 38.13
C THR A 71 14.59 9.88 38.05
N PRO A 72 15.74 9.41 38.55
CA PRO A 72 17.02 10.13 38.44
C PRO A 72 17.54 10.25 37.00
N ASN A 73 17.02 9.43 36.07
CA ASN A 73 17.45 9.39 34.67
C ASN A 73 16.50 10.14 33.73
N GLN A 74 15.56 10.92 34.29
CA GLN A 74 14.72 11.82 33.52
C GLN A 74 15.52 13.00 32.97
N ASN A 75 15.23 13.38 31.73
CA ASN A 75 15.71 14.63 31.15
C ASN A 75 14.83 15.82 31.55
N ASP A 76 15.21 17.02 31.13
CA ASP A 76 14.49 18.28 31.41
C ASP A 76 13.03 18.29 30.91
N PHE A 77 12.67 17.38 30.00
CA PHE A 77 11.33 17.22 29.45
C PHE A 77 10.52 16.10 30.15
N GLY A 78 11.07 15.46 31.19
CA GLY A 78 10.40 14.37 31.93
C GLY A 78 10.43 13.02 31.22
N ASN A 79 11.24 12.88 30.16
CA ASN A 79 11.40 11.66 29.38
C ASN A 79 12.67 10.91 29.78
N ILE A 80 12.63 9.58 29.66
CA ILE A 80 13.68 8.66 30.07
C ILE A 80 14.09 7.87 28.84
N ASN A 81 15.38 7.90 28.48
CA ASN A 81 15.89 7.03 27.42
C ASN A 81 16.13 5.61 27.97
N VAL A 82 15.22 4.68 27.65
CA VAL A 82 15.28 3.31 28.18
C VAL A 82 16.27 2.40 27.47
N ARG A 83 16.90 2.88 26.38
CA ARG A 83 18.05 2.22 25.75
C ARG A 83 19.17 1.99 26.76
N LYS A 84 19.41 2.95 27.66
CA LYS A 84 20.45 2.87 28.70
C LYS A 84 20.27 1.68 29.65
N PHE A 85 19.04 1.17 29.78
CA PHE A 85 18.70 0.02 30.61
C PHE A 85 18.59 -1.28 29.82
N GLY A 86 18.97 -1.28 28.53
CA GLY A 86 18.88 -2.46 27.66
C GLY A 86 17.46 -2.82 27.20
N CYS A 87 16.48 -1.94 27.41
CA CYS A 87 15.10 -2.18 27.01
C CYS A 87 14.83 -1.92 25.52
N ALA A 88 15.74 -1.26 24.82
CA ALA A 88 15.64 -0.97 23.38
C ALA A 88 17.04 -0.99 22.74
N THR A 89 17.09 -1.33 21.45
CA THR A 89 18.32 -1.27 20.63
C THR A 89 18.70 0.17 20.27
N ASP A 90 17.68 0.97 19.95
CA ASP A 90 17.78 2.36 19.52
C ASP A 90 17.31 3.31 20.62
N ASP A 91 17.56 4.61 20.44
CA ASP A 91 17.14 5.62 21.41
C ASP A 91 15.61 5.64 21.51
N PHE A 92 15.11 5.23 22.66
CA PHE A 92 13.68 5.08 22.92
C PHE A 92 13.34 5.83 24.20
N TYR A 93 12.60 6.92 24.04
CA TYR A 93 12.24 7.82 25.12
C TYR A 93 10.83 7.52 25.59
N VAL A 94 10.65 7.34 26.89
CA VAL A 94 9.35 7.11 27.52
C VAL A 94 9.19 8.03 28.73
N SER A 95 7.97 8.44 29.03
CA SER A 95 7.64 9.25 30.20
C SER A 95 7.19 8.37 31.38
N MET A 96 7.35 8.87 32.60
CA MET A 96 6.84 8.18 33.80
C MET A 96 5.31 8.04 33.83
N LYS A 97 4.59 8.83 33.04
CA LYS A 97 3.15 8.66 32.86
C LYS A 97 2.87 7.42 32.01
N GLU A 98 3.52 7.30 30.86
CA GLU A 98 3.36 6.14 29.98
C GLU A 98 3.76 4.84 30.66
N ILE A 99 4.85 4.84 31.45
CA ILE A 99 5.25 3.69 32.25
C ILE A 99 4.15 3.27 33.24
N ARG A 100 3.50 4.23 33.91
CA ARG A 100 2.38 3.95 34.81
C ARG A 100 1.14 3.44 34.07
N ASP A 101 0.87 3.97 32.89
CA ASP A 101 -0.22 3.53 32.04
C ASP A 101 0.00 2.08 31.55
N VAL A 102 1.25 1.70 31.28
CA VAL A 102 1.62 0.31 30.94
C VAL A 102 1.47 -0.61 32.15
N ARG A 103 1.99 -0.22 33.32
CA ARG A 103 1.89 -1.03 34.56
C ARG A 103 0.44 -1.27 34.99
N SER A 104 -0.43 -0.28 34.80
CA SER A 104 -1.86 -0.39 35.10
C SER A 104 -2.66 -1.10 34.01
N GLY A 105 -2.04 -1.44 32.88
CA GLY A 105 -2.71 -2.05 31.72
C GLY A 105 -3.64 -1.09 30.96
N ALA A 106 -3.54 0.22 31.21
CA ALA A 106 -4.32 1.25 30.53
C ALA A 106 -3.81 1.53 29.11
N MET A 107 -2.50 1.37 28.86
CA MET A 107 -1.91 1.57 27.54
C MET A 107 -2.18 0.37 26.62
N ARG A 108 -2.66 0.64 25.41
CA ARG A 108 -2.89 -0.38 24.37
C ARG A 108 -1.94 -0.16 23.20
N PHE A 109 -1.27 -1.24 22.79
CA PHE A 109 -0.41 -1.26 21.60
C PHE A 109 -1.20 -1.85 20.45
N VAL A 110 -1.67 -1.01 19.54
CA VAL A 110 -2.43 -1.42 18.36
C VAL A 110 -1.74 -0.82 17.13
N PRO A 111 -1.48 -1.63 16.08
CA PRO A 111 -0.97 -1.11 14.82
C PRO A 111 -1.90 0.00 14.29
N PHE A 112 -1.30 1.08 13.80
CA PHE A 112 -2.01 2.18 13.18
C PHE A 112 -2.51 1.80 11.78
N LYS A 113 -1.70 1.02 11.04
CA LYS A 113 -2.05 0.56 9.70
C LYS A 113 -2.94 -0.68 9.76
N LYS A 114 -3.79 -0.86 8.75
CA LYS A 114 -4.59 -2.08 8.55
C LYS A 114 -3.91 -2.97 7.52
N ALA A 115 -4.12 -4.27 7.66
CA ALA A 115 -3.61 -5.26 6.72
C ALA A 115 -4.17 -5.13 5.29
N PHE A 116 -5.34 -4.50 5.14
CA PHE A 116 -6.02 -4.42 3.85
C PHE A 116 -6.97 -3.22 3.77
N TYR A 117 -6.85 -2.42 2.70
CA TYR A 117 -7.78 -1.35 2.37
C TYR A 117 -8.52 -1.65 1.06
N PRO A 118 -9.75 -2.21 1.11
CA PRO A 118 -10.47 -2.66 -0.09
C PRO A 118 -10.71 -1.54 -1.10
N ILE A 119 -10.94 -0.31 -0.62
CA ILE A 119 -11.17 0.87 -1.45
C ILE A 119 -9.90 1.22 -2.24
N SER A 120 -8.73 1.20 -1.60
CA SER A 120 -7.44 1.49 -2.24
C SER A 120 -7.14 0.47 -3.35
N VAL A 121 -7.37 -0.82 -3.08
CA VAL A 121 -7.19 -1.91 -4.05
C VAL A 121 -8.13 -1.76 -5.24
N LEU A 122 -9.41 -1.42 -5.00
CA LEU A 122 -10.37 -1.18 -6.07
C LEU A 122 -9.98 0.01 -6.94
N ILE A 123 -9.58 1.13 -6.31
CA ILE A 123 -9.12 2.33 -7.04
C ILE A 123 -7.87 2.02 -7.86
N ALA A 124 -6.87 1.34 -7.28
CA ALA A 124 -5.66 0.93 -7.99
C ALA A 124 -5.99 0.03 -9.19
N SER A 125 -6.96 -0.87 -9.04
CA SER A 125 -7.41 -1.74 -10.14
C SER A 125 -8.04 -0.94 -11.27
N ILE A 126 -8.94 -0.01 -10.96
CA ILE A 126 -9.60 0.85 -11.95
C ILE A 126 -8.56 1.74 -12.64
N LEU A 127 -7.66 2.37 -11.88
CA LEU A 127 -6.59 3.20 -12.43
C LEU A 127 -5.65 2.41 -13.34
N GLY A 128 -5.34 1.15 -13.01
CA GLY A 128 -4.57 0.27 -13.89
C GLY A 128 -5.27 0.00 -15.24
N VAL A 129 -6.58 -0.24 -15.22
CA VAL A 129 -7.38 -0.38 -16.46
C VAL A 129 -7.36 0.93 -17.26
N VAL A 130 -7.63 2.07 -16.62
CA VAL A 130 -7.67 3.37 -17.30
C VAL A 130 -6.31 3.74 -17.88
N ALA A 131 -5.23 3.57 -17.11
CA ALA A 131 -3.87 3.86 -17.55
C ALA A 131 -3.48 3.03 -18.77
N THR A 132 -3.81 1.73 -18.82
CA THR A 132 -3.51 0.89 -19.99
C THR A 132 -4.30 1.30 -21.22
N LEU A 133 -5.58 1.68 -21.07
CA LEU A 133 -6.38 2.20 -22.17
C LEU A 133 -5.81 3.51 -22.72
N LEU A 134 -5.38 4.42 -21.85
CA LEU A 134 -4.74 5.67 -22.24
C LEU A 134 -3.41 5.42 -22.97
N LEU A 135 -2.57 4.53 -22.45
CA LEU A 135 -1.31 4.15 -23.11
C LEU A 135 -1.55 3.54 -24.49
N ALA A 136 -2.57 2.70 -24.64
CA ALA A 136 -2.96 2.14 -25.93
C ALA A 136 -3.42 3.25 -26.91
N ALA A 137 -4.22 4.21 -26.44
CA ALA A 137 -4.66 5.34 -27.24
C ALA A 137 -3.47 6.22 -27.69
N VAL A 138 -2.56 6.54 -26.77
CA VAL A 138 -1.33 7.28 -27.07
C VAL A 138 -0.51 6.53 -28.11
N ALA A 139 -0.28 5.23 -27.95
CA ALA A 139 0.47 4.43 -28.91
C ALA A 139 -0.14 4.46 -30.32
N VAL A 140 -1.47 4.36 -30.44
CA VAL A 140 -2.16 4.46 -31.73
C VAL A 140 -2.01 5.85 -32.36
N VAL A 141 -2.15 6.91 -31.56
CA VAL A 141 -1.97 8.30 -32.03
C VAL A 141 -0.53 8.54 -32.47
N SER A 142 0.46 8.07 -31.70
CA SER A 142 1.89 8.17 -32.04
C SER A 142 2.21 7.43 -33.33
N LEU A 143 1.68 6.21 -33.53
CA LEU A 143 1.85 5.47 -34.78
C LEU A 143 1.22 6.20 -35.97
N LYS A 144 0.04 6.79 -35.81
CA LYS A 144 -0.58 7.61 -36.87
C LYS A 144 0.23 8.87 -37.17
N ALA A 145 0.73 9.56 -36.14
CA ALA A 145 1.57 10.75 -36.29
C ALA A 145 2.89 10.42 -36.99
N LEU A 146 3.53 9.30 -36.62
CA LEU A 146 4.73 8.77 -37.28
C LEU A 146 4.44 8.41 -38.74
N HIS A 147 3.31 7.75 -39.02
CA HIS A 147 2.94 7.41 -40.39
C HIS A 147 2.59 8.64 -41.23
N TRP A 148 2.09 9.72 -40.62
CA TRP A 148 1.89 11.00 -41.32
C TRP A 148 3.22 11.72 -41.56
N ALA A 149 4.12 11.74 -40.57
CA ALA A 149 5.43 12.39 -40.67
C ALA A 149 6.41 11.66 -41.60
N TRP A 150 6.37 10.32 -41.62
CA TRP A 150 7.10 9.44 -42.53
C TRP A 150 6.24 8.96 -43.71
N GLY A 151 5.06 9.55 -43.91
CA GLY A 151 4.15 9.27 -45.03
C GLY A 151 4.56 9.93 -46.34
N ARG A 152 5.88 10.13 -46.51
CA ARG A 152 6.57 10.01 -47.78
C ARG A 152 7.29 8.68 -47.79
#